data_AF-A0A1H1ZLM6-F1
#
_entry.id   AF-A0A1H1ZLM6-F1
#
_cell.length_a   1.000
_cell.length_b   1.000
_cell.length_c   1.000
_cell.angle_alpha   90.00
_cell.angle_beta   90.00
_cell.angle_gamma   90.00
#
_symmetry.space_group_name_H-M   'P 1'
#
loop_
_entity.id
_entity.type
_entity.pdbx_description
1 polymer ?
#
loop_
_entity_poly.entity_id
_entity_poly.type
_entity_poly.pdbx_seq_one_letter_code
_entity_poly.pdbx_strand_id
1 'polypeptide(L)'
;MKAMLQRLSFLLALVLGTAWGANDQLVPINNGMNTLKIFGTNFKVFRAWRENYNAHGFDVVTFYSSNNDTWGVVPIFDESRTHEKLELTAGGGADCRLHDFRMLVSPDGSHAQLLVASRDPGNSYVDLKTVHFVVVNNSRTQN
;
A
#
# COMPACT_ATOMS: atom_id res chain seq x y z
N MET A 1 -42.07 59.99 -2.75
CA MET A 1 -40.73 59.42 -2.55
C MET A 1 -40.76 57.97 -3.00
N LYS A 2 -40.22 57.65 -4.19
CA LYS A 2 -40.21 56.28 -4.75
C LYS A 2 -38.91 55.60 -4.35
N ALA A 3 -39.00 54.54 -3.53
CA ALA A 3 -37.84 53.76 -3.11
C ALA A 3 -37.35 52.87 -4.27
N MET A 4 -36.10 53.08 -4.66
CA MET A 4 -35.38 52.34 -5.69
C MET A 4 -34.84 51.05 -5.06
N LEU A 5 -35.47 49.90 -5.34
CA LEU A 5 -34.95 48.61 -4.94
C LEU A 5 -33.76 48.23 -5.84
N GLN A 6 -32.56 48.38 -5.29
CA GLN A 6 -31.29 48.01 -5.89
C GLN A 6 -31.19 46.47 -5.92
N ARG A 7 -31.25 45.88 -7.11
CA ARG A 7 -31.08 44.43 -7.29
C ARG A 7 -29.61 44.07 -7.07
N LEU A 8 -29.30 43.45 -5.92
CA LEU A 8 -27.99 42.91 -5.62
C LEU A 8 -27.87 41.54 -6.28
N SER A 9 -27.21 41.47 -7.44
CA SER A 9 -26.89 40.22 -8.11
C SER A 9 -25.73 39.53 -7.38
N PHE A 10 -26.02 38.48 -6.61
CA PHE A 10 -25.00 37.56 -6.10
C PHE A 10 -24.55 36.66 -7.25
N LEU A 11 -23.40 36.96 -7.87
CA LEU A 11 -22.67 35.97 -8.65
C LEU A 11 -22.02 34.98 -7.67
N LEU A 12 -22.59 33.79 -7.58
CA LEU A 12 -21.97 32.66 -6.89
C LEU A 12 -20.85 32.11 -7.79
N ALA A 13 -19.61 32.52 -7.55
CA ALA A 13 -18.45 31.92 -8.20
C ALA A 13 -18.26 30.50 -7.65
N LEU A 14 -18.73 29.51 -8.40
CA LEU A 14 -18.47 28.11 -8.12
C LEU A 14 -16.99 27.84 -8.44
N VAL A 15 -16.12 28.01 -7.45
CA VAL A 15 -14.75 27.50 -7.52
C VAL A 15 -14.86 25.99 -7.49
N LEU A 16 -14.81 25.35 -8.66
CA LEU A 16 -14.58 23.91 -8.78
C LEU A 16 -13.14 23.64 -8.31
N GLY A 17 -12.96 23.62 -7.00
CA GLY A 17 -11.79 22.99 -6.40
C GLY A 17 -11.84 21.54 -6.82
N THR A 18 -10.95 21.14 -7.72
CA THR A 18 -10.71 19.72 -7.94
C THR A 18 -10.09 19.20 -6.66
N ALA A 19 -10.92 18.65 -5.78
CA ALA A 19 -10.44 17.84 -4.68
C ALA A 19 -9.83 16.60 -5.33
N TRP A 20 -8.52 16.63 -5.57
CA TRP A 20 -7.74 15.45 -5.90
C TRP A 20 -7.65 14.63 -4.61
N GLY A 21 -8.76 13.99 -4.25
CA GLY A 21 -8.71 12.89 -3.30
C GLY A 21 -7.94 11.78 -4.00
N ALA A 22 -6.75 11.46 -3.52
CA ALA A 22 -6.08 10.22 -3.86
C ALA A 22 -6.98 9.07 -3.37
N ASN A 23 -7.87 8.61 -4.26
CA ASN A 23 -8.77 7.49 -4.01
C ASN A 23 -8.06 6.19 -4.35
N ASP A 24 -6.89 5.97 -3.75
CA ASP A 24 -6.21 4.71 -3.92
C ASP A 24 -7.07 3.59 -3.34
N GLN A 25 -7.22 2.53 -4.13
CA GLN A 25 -8.06 1.41 -3.78
C GLN A 25 -7.23 0.37 -3.04
N LEU A 26 -7.79 -0.12 -1.93
CA LEU A 26 -7.23 -1.28 -1.25
C LEU A 26 -7.38 -2.50 -2.16
N VAL A 27 -6.24 -3.10 -2.52
CA VAL A 27 -6.20 -4.35 -3.28
C VAL A 27 -5.88 -5.52 -2.36
N PRO A 28 -6.81 -6.47 -2.16
CA PRO A 28 -6.53 -7.64 -1.34
C PRO A 28 -5.49 -8.54 -2.00
N ILE A 29 -4.44 -8.90 -1.25
CA ILE A 29 -3.47 -9.92 -1.65
C ILE A 29 -3.85 -11.23 -0.96
N ASN A 30 -4.51 -12.11 -1.70
CA ASN A 30 -4.97 -13.40 -1.21
C ASN A 30 -3.82 -14.41 -1.15
N ASN A 31 -3.98 -15.49 -0.39
CA ASN A 31 -3.03 -16.61 -0.45
C ASN A 31 -2.98 -17.18 -1.89
N GLY A 32 -1.77 -17.48 -2.36
CA GLY A 32 -1.49 -17.86 -3.73
C GLY A 32 -0.99 -16.71 -4.60
N MET A 33 -1.11 -16.90 -5.93
CA MET A 33 -0.62 -15.98 -6.94
C MET A 33 -1.67 -14.93 -7.30
N ASN A 34 -1.34 -13.66 -7.07
CA ASN A 34 -2.18 -12.51 -7.41
C ASN A 34 -1.59 -11.79 -8.64
N THR A 35 -2.45 -11.23 -9.49
CA THR A 35 -2.03 -10.46 -10.66
C THR A 35 -2.51 -9.03 -10.53
N LEU A 36 -1.58 -8.08 -10.62
CA LEU A 36 -1.85 -6.65 -10.52
C LEU A 36 -1.37 -5.97 -11.81
N LYS A 37 -2.10 -4.95 -12.28
CA LYS A 37 -1.65 -4.13 -13.42
C LYS A 37 -1.27 -2.74 -12.91
N ILE A 38 0.01 -2.41 -13.02
CA ILE A 38 0.57 -1.16 -12.49
C ILE A 38 1.51 -0.58 -13.56
N PHE A 39 1.39 0.70 -13.87
CA PHE A 39 2.09 1.35 -15.01
C PHE A 39 1.92 0.61 -16.36
N GLY A 40 0.77 -0.04 -16.56
CA GLY A 40 0.52 -0.88 -17.73
C GLY A 40 1.29 -2.21 -17.75
N THR A 41 2.13 -2.49 -16.75
CA THR A 41 2.89 -3.74 -16.59
C THR A 41 2.14 -4.70 -15.67
N ASN A 42 2.18 -6.00 -16.01
CA ASN A 42 1.67 -7.05 -15.12
C ASN A 42 2.70 -7.35 -14.03
N PHE A 43 2.28 -7.19 -12.79
CA PHE A 43 2.97 -7.63 -11.59
C PHE A 43 2.32 -8.90 -11.06
N LYS A 44 3.15 -9.78 -10.52
CA LYS A 44 2.71 -10.96 -9.78
C LYS A 44 3.09 -10.78 -8.33
N VAL A 45 2.14 -11.06 -7.43
CA VAL A 45 2.37 -11.03 -5.99
C VAL A 45 2.00 -12.39 -5.44
N PHE A 46 2.98 -13.11 -4.91
CA PHE A 46 2.75 -14.42 -4.32
C PHE A 46 2.74 -14.30 -2.81
N ARG A 47 1.64 -14.71 -2.18
CA ARG A 47 1.51 -14.78 -0.72
C ARG A 47 1.35 -16.24 -0.32
N ALA A 48 2.20 -16.71 0.58
CA ALA A 48 2.10 -18.08 1.09
C ALA A 48 2.36 -18.12 2.59
N TRP A 49 1.71 -19.07 3.26
CA TRP A 49 1.96 -19.34 4.67
C TRP A 49 3.28 -20.08 4.83
N ARG A 50 4.18 -19.54 5.65
CA ARG A 50 5.42 -20.19 6.08
C ARG A 50 5.24 -20.70 7.50
N GLU A 51 5.31 -22.02 7.61
CA GLU A 51 5.49 -22.69 8.89
C GLU A 51 6.87 -22.35 9.50
N ASN A 52 6.90 -22.20 10.81
CA ASN A 52 8.09 -21.90 11.61
C ASN A 52 8.21 -22.83 12.84
N TYR A 53 7.48 -23.95 12.85
CA TYR A 53 7.40 -24.94 13.92
C TYR A 53 6.81 -24.38 15.23
N ASN A 54 5.94 -23.38 15.13
CA ASN A 54 5.10 -22.92 16.22
C ASN A 54 3.64 -22.75 15.74
N ALA A 55 2.69 -22.59 16.66
CA ALA A 55 1.26 -22.49 16.33
C ALA A 55 0.86 -21.23 15.54
N HIS A 56 1.79 -20.29 15.35
CA HIS A 56 1.59 -18.98 14.77
C HIS A 56 2.67 -18.71 13.71
N GLY A 57 2.65 -19.50 12.63
CA GLY A 57 3.38 -19.20 11.41
C GLY A 57 3.06 -17.82 10.84
N PHE A 58 3.65 -17.49 9.71
CA PHE A 58 3.48 -16.17 9.11
C PHE A 58 3.42 -16.26 7.60
N ASP A 59 2.75 -15.32 6.98
CA ASP A 59 2.76 -15.20 5.53
C ASP A 59 4.08 -14.59 5.07
N VAL A 60 4.60 -15.12 3.96
CA VAL A 60 5.69 -14.55 3.18
C VAL A 60 5.09 -14.03 1.88
N VAL A 61 5.48 -12.81 1.50
CA VAL A 61 4.97 -12.14 0.30
C VAL A 61 6.12 -11.69 -0.57
N THR A 62 6.14 -12.17 -1.81
CA THR A 62 7.13 -11.82 -2.83
C THR A 62 6.47 -11.15 -4.03
N PHE A 63 7.22 -10.25 -4.66
CA PHE A 63 6.75 -9.43 -5.76
C PHE A 63 7.59 -9.71 -6.99
N TYR A 64 6.94 -9.83 -8.15
CA TYR A 64 7.59 -10.05 -9.42
C TYR A 64 7.02 -9.12 -10.48
N SER A 65 7.86 -8.68 -11.40
CA SER A 65 7.46 -7.91 -12.57
C SER A 65 7.88 -8.66 -13.83
N SER A 66 7.07 -8.52 -14.89
CA SER A 66 7.42 -9.07 -16.20
C SER A 66 8.00 -7.97 -17.10
N ASN A 67 9.09 -8.31 -17.79
CA ASN A 67 9.63 -7.55 -18.91
C ASN A 67 9.91 -8.50 -20.08
N ASN A 68 9.18 -8.36 -21.20
CA ASN A 68 9.35 -9.14 -22.43
C ASN A 68 9.58 -10.64 -22.16
N ASP A 69 8.61 -11.28 -21.50
CA ASP A 69 8.57 -12.71 -21.11
C ASP A 69 9.56 -13.17 -20.03
N THR A 70 10.42 -12.28 -19.52
CA THR A 70 11.26 -12.56 -18.35
C THR A 70 10.61 -12.07 -17.06
N TRP A 71 10.79 -12.81 -15.98
CA TRP A 71 10.32 -12.44 -14.64
C TRP A 71 11.51 -11.95 -13.79
N GLY A 72 11.39 -10.74 -13.27
CA GLY A 72 12.31 -10.19 -12.27
C GLY A 72 11.64 -10.16 -10.89
N VAL A 73 12.42 -10.43 -9.84
CA VAL A 73 12.00 -10.14 -8.47
C VAL A 73 11.99 -8.63 -8.28
N VAL A 74 10.93 -8.11 -7.67
CA VAL A 74 10.83 -6.69 -7.32
C VAL A 74 11.35 -6.52 -5.90
N PRO A 75 12.52 -5.89 -5.71
CA PRO A 75 13.06 -5.64 -4.39
C PRO A 75 12.25 -4.58 -3.65
N ILE A 76 12.24 -4.71 -2.33
CA ILE A 76 11.65 -3.76 -1.39
C ILE A 76 12.81 -3.12 -0.64
N PHE A 77 12.84 -1.80 -0.65
CA PHE A 77 13.88 -1.04 0.03
C PHE A 77 13.31 -0.34 1.26
N ASP A 78 14.14 -0.19 2.28
CA ASP A 78 13.88 0.75 3.35
C ASP A 78 13.99 2.20 2.87
N GLU A 79 13.61 3.15 3.73
CA GLU A 79 13.63 4.58 3.40
C GLU A 79 15.02 5.08 2.98
N SER A 80 16.09 4.55 3.57
CA SER A 80 17.47 4.89 3.21
C SER A 80 17.94 4.23 1.91
N ARG A 81 17.17 3.29 1.35
CA ARG A 81 17.53 2.48 0.17
C ARG A 81 18.84 1.72 0.30
N THR A 82 19.25 1.44 1.54
CA THR A 82 20.49 0.74 1.84
C THR A 82 20.24 -0.72 2.22
N HIS A 83 19.02 -1.04 2.65
CA HIS A 83 18.64 -2.39 2.98
C HIS A 83 17.59 -2.89 1.99
N GLU A 84 18.03 -3.82 1.16
CA GLU A 84 17.17 -4.56 0.24
C GLU A 84 16.53 -5.75 0.96
N LYS A 85 15.23 -5.95 0.70
CA LYS A 85 14.47 -7.14 1.07
C LYS A 85 13.78 -7.69 -0.17
N LEU A 86 13.79 -9.01 -0.33
CA LEU A 86 13.11 -9.68 -1.44
C LEU A 86 11.68 -10.13 -1.07
N GLU A 87 11.34 -10.04 0.20
CA GLU A 87 10.06 -10.48 0.74
C GLU A 87 9.57 -9.60 1.89
N LEU A 88 8.25 -9.56 2.09
CA LEU A 88 7.62 -9.13 3.32
C LEU A 88 7.15 -10.33 4.13
N THR A 89 7.13 -10.17 5.44
CA THR A 89 6.44 -11.08 6.34
C THR A 89 5.20 -10.43 6.91
N ALA A 90 4.10 -11.17 6.97
CA ALA A 90 2.87 -10.74 7.62
C ALA A 90 2.44 -11.78 8.65
N GLY A 91 2.44 -11.40 9.91
CA GLY A 91 2.25 -12.34 11.02
C GLY A 91 2.69 -11.77 12.36
N GLY A 92 2.70 -12.64 13.36
CA GLY A 92 3.05 -12.35 14.73
C GLY A 92 2.61 -13.52 15.62
N GLY A 93 3.13 -13.58 16.85
CA GLY A 93 2.89 -14.67 17.80
C GLY A 93 1.45 -14.72 18.31
N ALA A 94 1.23 -15.36 19.47
CA ALA A 94 -0.05 -15.61 20.18
C ALA A 94 -1.27 -14.78 19.70
N ASP A 95 -1.82 -15.13 18.54
CA ASP A 95 -2.96 -14.50 17.86
C ASP A 95 -2.89 -12.97 17.65
N CYS A 96 -1.69 -12.37 17.68
CA CYS A 96 -1.47 -10.94 17.50
C CYS A 96 -0.66 -10.64 16.24
N ARG A 97 -1.00 -9.57 15.51
CA ARG A 97 -0.20 -9.11 14.35
C ARG A 97 0.91 -8.16 14.82
N LEU A 98 2.16 -8.53 14.54
CA LEU A 98 3.33 -7.65 14.72
C LEU A 98 3.74 -6.99 13.40
N HIS A 99 3.53 -7.70 12.30
CA HIS A 99 3.81 -7.24 10.96
C HIS A 99 2.58 -7.50 10.09
N ASP A 100 2.16 -6.49 9.34
CA ASP A 100 1.12 -6.63 8.32
C ASP A 100 1.41 -5.63 7.19
N PHE A 101 0.72 -5.78 6.08
CA PHE A 101 0.81 -4.86 4.97
C PHE A 101 -0.54 -4.65 4.28
N ARG A 102 -0.67 -3.52 3.58
CA ARG A 102 -1.78 -3.25 2.68
C ARG A 102 -1.24 -2.76 1.36
N MET A 103 -1.80 -3.26 0.27
CA MET A 103 -1.50 -2.81 -1.09
C MET A 103 -2.57 -1.81 -1.50
N LEU A 104 -2.14 -0.61 -1.86
CA LEU A 104 -2.98 0.44 -2.39
C LEU A 104 -2.60 0.64 -3.86
N VAL A 105 -3.60 0.71 -4.73
CA VAL A 105 -3.38 0.94 -6.16
C VAL A 105 -4.32 2.05 -6.61
N SER A 106 -3.81 2.99 -7.39
CA SER A 106 -4.63 4.06 -7.91
C SER A 106 -5.71 3.51 -8.86
N PRO A 107 -6.90 4.15 -8.97
CA PRO A 107 -7.99 3.62 -9.80
C PRO A 107 -7.61 3.40 -11.26
N ASP A 108 -6.67 4.19 -11.78
CA ASP A 108 -6.14 4.11 -13.14
C ASP A 108 -4.91 3.21 -13.27
N GLY A 109 -4.41 2.63 -12.18
CA GLY A 109 -3.19 1.83 -12.12
C GLY A 109 -1.91 2.60 -12.42
N SER A 110 -1.97 3.94 -12.40
CA SER A 110 -0.83 4.83 -12.60
C SER A 110 0.19 4.76 -11.48
N HIS A 111 -0.17 4.32 -10.27
CA HIS A 111 0.78 4.10 -9.19
C HIS A 111 0.28 3.05 -8.20
N ALA A 112 1.18 2.59 -7.34
CA ALA A 112 0.86 1.68 -6.27
C ALA A 112 1.74 1.94 -5.05
N GLN A 113 1.14 1.78 -3.88
CA GLN A 113 1.80 1.95 -2.60
C GLN A 113 1.66 0.68 -1.77
N LEU A 114 2.74 0.33 -1.10
CA LEU A 114 2.76 -0.73 -0.10
C LEU A 114 2.87 -0.07 1.27
N LEU A 115 1.78 -0.11 2.01
CA LEU A 115 1.73 0.34 3.40
C LEU A 115 2.18 -0.82 4.28
N VAL A 116 3.36 -0.72 4.86
CA VAL A 116 3.93 -1.73 5.77
C VAL A 116 3.71 -1.26 7.20
N ALA A 117 3.07 -2.10 8.01
CA ALA A 117 2.83 -1.85 9.41
C ALA A 117 3.73 -2.77 10.25
N SER A 118 4.41 -2.19 11.24
CA SER A 118 5.21 -2.94 12.20
C SER A 118 4.97 -2.48 13.63
N ARG A 119 5.08 -3.40 14.58
CA ARG A 119 5.00 -3.11 16.01
C ARG A 119 5.92 -4.04 16.76
N ASP A 120 6.65 -3.51 17.73
CA ASP A 120 7.46 -4.33 18.62
C ASP A 120 6.59 -5.21 19.53
N PRO A 121 7.01 -6.45 19.84
CA PRO A 121 6.25 -7.37 20.68
C PRO A 121 6.06 -6.87 22.11
N GLY A 122 6.91 -5.99 22.65
CA GLY A 122 6.87 -5.63 24.08
C GLY A 122 7.34 -6.76 25.00
N ASN A 123 6.84 -6.79 26.24
CA ASN A 123 7.09 -7.88 27.19
C ASN A 123 6.17 -9.10 26.91
N SER A 124 5.05 -8.87 26.23
CA SER A 124 4.10 -9.88 25.77
C SER A 124 3.46 -9.46 24.45
N TYR A 125 3.15 -10.41 23.57
CA TYR A 125 2.53 -10.13 22.26
C TYR A 125 1.23 -9.31 22.32
N VAL A 126 0.51 -9.33 23.45
CA VAL A 126 -0.72 -8.55 23.67
C VAL A 126 -0.49 -7.14 24.21
N ASP A 127 0.76 -6.78 24.51
CA ASP A 127 1.10 -5.45 25.04
C ASP A 127 0.76 -4.35 24.04
N LEU A 128 0.20 -3.26 24.55
CA LEU A 128 -0.02 -2.05 23.77
C LEU A 128 1.33 -1.40 23.45
N LYS A 129 1.67 -1.37 22.16
CA LYS A 129 2.85 -0.70 21.61
C LYS A 129 2.48 0.10 20.37
N THR A 130 3.25 1.15 20.11
CA THR A 130 3.08 2.01 18.93
C THR A 130 3.24 1.19 17.65
N VAL A 131 2.31 1.38 16.71
CA VAL A 131 2.42 0.83 15.36
C VAL A 131 3.12 1.86 14.48
N HIS A 132 4.18 1.44 13.81
CA HIS A 132 4.90 2.21 12.82
C HIS A 132 4.40 1.86 11.43
N PHE A 133 4.17 2.88 10.61
CA PHE A 133 3.74 2.74 9.23
C PHE A 133 4.79 3.30 8.31
N VAL A 134 5.19 2.51 7.32
CA VAL A 134 6.11 2.92 6.24
C VAL A 134 5.36 2.80 4.92
N VAL A 135 5.45 3.85 4.09
CA VAL A 135 4.89 3.86 2.74
C VAL A 135 6.01 3.58 1.75
N VAL A 136 5.98 2.41 1.14
CA VAL A 136 6.89 2.07 0.04
C VAL A 136 6.18 2.39 -1.27
N ASN A 137 6.70 3.38 -1.99
CA ASN A 137 6.18 3.78 -3.30
C ASN A 137 6.88 3.03 -4.41
N ASN A 138 6.14 2.66 -5.45
CA ASN A 138 6.74 2.13 -6.66
C ASN A 138 7.41 3.26 -7.47
N SER A 139 8.70 3.11 -7.78
CA SER A 139 9.40 4.03 -8.69
C SER A 139 9.81 3.28 -9.95
N ARG A 140 9.37 3.77 -11.11
CA ARG A 140 9.92 3.33 -12.40
C ARG A 140 11.22 4.10 -12.63
N THR A 141 12.37 3.45 -12.50
CA THR A 141 13.60 3.97 -13.10
C THR A 141 13.51 3.73 -14.60
N GLN A 142 13.33 4.80 -15.37
CA GLN A 142 13.53 4.74 -16.82
C GLN A 142 15.02 4.53 -17.07
N ASN A 143 15.38 3.41 -17.67
CA ASN A 143 16.69 3.23 -18.30
C ASN A 143 16.66 3.85 -19.69
#